data_AF-A0A7C7FPL0-F1
#
_entry.id   AF-A0A7C7FPL0-F1
#
_cell.length_a   1.000
_cell.length_b   1.000
_cell.length_c   1.000
_cell.angle_alpha   90.00
_cell.angle_beta   90.00
_cell.angle_gamma   90.00
#
_symmetry.space_group_name_H-M   'P 1'
#
loop_
_entity.id
_entity.type
_entity.pdbx_description
1 polymer ?
#
loop_
_entity_poly.entity_id
_entity_poly.type
_entity_poly.pdbx_seq_one_letter_code
_entity_poly.pdbx_strand_id
1 'polypeptide(L)'
;MKIKIGLYGIGLDTYWNQFDGLLDRLQGWQQTIADKIIEDHPDVEVVNTGIVDNPTKAREVGQILAQSNIELILLYVSTYALSSTVLPVVQRARVPVIVLNLQATNAIDYDKLNQMSDRGKMTGEWLSYCQACSAPEIASVFNRANIPYHMVTGTLKDPDAWKEISQW
;
A
#
# COMPACT_ATOMS: atom_id res chain seq x y z
N MET A 1 -25.93 -6.09 5.67
CA MET A 1 -24.70 -6.88 5.45
C MET A 1 -23.64 -5.85 5.08
N LYS A 2 -22.47 -5.83 5.74
CA LYS A 2 -21.41 -4.86 5.44
C LYS A 2 -20.64 -5.30 4.20
N ILE A 3 -20.24 -4.33 3.37
CA ILE A 3 -19.33 -4.58 2.24
C ILE A 3 -17.94 -4.83 2.81
N LYS A 4 -17.26 -5.89 2.36
CA LYS A 4 -15.90 -6.20 2.81
C LYS A 4 -14.89 -5.80 1.77
N ILE A 5 -13.89 -5.02 2.17
CA ILE A 5 -12.76 -4.67 1.30
C ILE A 5 -11.45 -5.17 1.91
N GLY A 6 -10.54 -5.65 1.08
CA GLY A 6 -9.19 -5.99 1.50
C GLY A 6 -8.29 -4.75 1.44
N LEU A 7 -7.50 -4.52 2.48
CA LEU A 7 -6.44 -3.50 2.47
C LEU A 7 -5.11 -4.16 2.81
N TYR A 8 -4.12 -3.99 1.94
CA TYR A 8 -2.76 -4.39 2.25
C TYR A 8 -1.76 -3.38 1.69
N GLY A 9 -0.68 -3.17 2.43
CA GLY A 9 0.46 -2.40 1.93
C GLY A 9 1.50 -3.31 1.34
N ILE A 10 2.44 -2.77 0.55
CA ILE A 10 3.59 -3.52 0.03
C ILE A 10 4.92 -2.92 0.46
N GLY A 11 5.89 -3.79 0.70
CA GLY A 11 7.27 -3.43 1.05
C GLY A 11 8.27 -4.49 0.63
N LEU A 12 9.44 -4.48 1.25
CA LEU A 12 10.52 -5.43 0.98
C LEU A 12 11.16 -5.89 2.29
N ASP A 13 11.13 -7.19 2.56
CA ASP A 13 11.56 -7.79 3.83
C ASP A 13 13.01 -7.46 4.22
N THR A 14 13.90 -7.33 3.23
CA THR A 14 15.30 -6.94 3.43
C THR A 14 15.46 -5.57 4.09
N TYR A 15 14.46 -4.69 4.02
CA TYR A 15 14.51 -3.35 4.61
C TYR A 15 14.37 -3.39 6.14
N TRP A 16 13.65 -4.35 6.70
CA TRP A 16 13.25 -4.33 8.12
C TRP A 16 14.43 -4.43 9.09
N ASN A 17 15.46 -5.19 8.72
CA ASN A 17 16.69 -5.30 9.52
C ASN A 17 17.70 -4.19 9.22
N GLN A 18 17.51 -3.42 8.15
CA GLN A 18 18.44 -2.37 7.70
C GLN A 18 18.02 -0.98 8.17
N PHE A 19 16.71 -0.72 8.23
CA PHE A 19 16.15 0.60 8.49
C PHE A 19 15.19 0.53 9.68
N ASP A 20 15.75 0.76 10.86
CA ASP A 20 15.01 0.74 12.12
C ASP A 20 13.81 1.70 12.10
N GLY A 21 12.65 1.22 12.57
CA GLY A 21 11.38 1.95 12.60
C GLY A 21 10.67 2.15 11.25
N LEU A 22 11.25 1.74 10.11
CA LEU A 22 10.61 1.92 8.80
C LEU A 22 9.30 1.12 8.70
N LEU A 23 9.31 -0.17 9.07
CA LEU A 23 8.11 -1.02 9.00
C LEU A 23 6.95 -0.44 9.81
N ASP A 24 7.21 -0.05 11.06
CA ASP A 24 6.20 0.52 11.96
C ASP A 24 5.59 1.79 11.39
N ARG A 25 6.41 2.66 10.77
CA ARG A 25 5.95 3.88 10.10
C ARG A 25 5.01 3.57 8.92
N LEU A 26 5.39 2.61 8.08
CA LEU A 26 4.58 2.19 6.92
C LEU A 26 3.27 1.53 7.35
N GLN A 27 3.30 0.71 8.40
CA GLN A 27 2.11 0.13 9.01
C GLN A 27 1.20 1.20 9.62
N GLY A 28 1.76 2.23 10.26
CA GLY A 28 0.98 3.34 10.80
C GLY A 28 0.21 4.12 9.73
N TRP A 29 0.83 4.37 8.57
CA TRP A 29 0.13 5.00 7.44
C TRP A 29 -0.93 4.11 6.82
N GLN A 30 -0.63 2.81 6.69
CA GLN A 30 -1.61 1.86 6.22
C GLN A 30 -2.81 1.77 7.18
N GLN A 31 -2.58 1.82 8.49
CA GLN A 31 -3.66 1.88 9.48
C GLN A 31 -4.45 3.18 9.37
N THR A 32 -3.78 4.31 9.12
CA THR A 32 -4.46 5.60 8.86
C THR A 32 -5.41 5.51 7.66
N ILE A 33 -5.02 4.78 6.60
CA ILE A 33 -5.90 4.52 5.45
C ILE A 33 -7.12 3.70 5.89
N ALA A 34 -6.91 2.62 6.65
CA ALA A 34 -7.99 1.77 7.15
C ALA A 34 -9.01 2.56 7.99
N ASP A 35 -8.50 3.33 8.96
CA ASP A 35 -9.31 4.12 9.88
C ASP A 35 -10.14 5.16 9.12
N LYS A 36 -9.52 5.85 8.16
CA LYS A 36 -10.22 6.84 7.34
C LYS A 36 -11.34 6.22 6.49
N ILE A 37 -11.14 5.05 5.91
CA ILE A 37 -12.19 4.37 5.16
C ILE A 37 -13.36 3.99 6.08
N ILE A 38 -13.07 3.48 7.28
CA ILE A 38 -14.10 3.10 8.25
C ILE A 38 -14.87 4.34 8.75
N GLU A 39 -14.18 5.47 8.96
CA GLU A 39 -14.78 6.75 9.36
C GLU A 39 -15.69 7.31 8.27
N ASP A 40 -15.20 7.37 7.02
CA ASP A 40 -15.94 7.93 5.89
C ASP A 40 -17.09 7.00 5.43
N HIS A 41 -16.95 5.68 5.63
CA HIS A 41 -17.89 4.65 5.13
C HIS A 41 -18.25 3.62 6.22
N PRO A 42 -19.18 3.92 7.15
CA PRO A 42 -19.51 3.04 8.29
C PRO A 42 -20.07 1.65 7.92
N ASP A 43 -20.60 1.50 6.70
CA ASP A 43 -21.15 0.25 6.15
C ASP A 43 -20.07 -0.65 5.51
N VAL A 44 -18.83 -0.20 5.47
CA VAL A 44 -17.67 -0.98 5.02
C VAL A 44 -16.97 -1.64 6.20
N GLU A 45 -16.52 -2.87 5.98
CA GLU A 45 -15.60 -3.61 6.85
C GLU A 45 -14.26 -3.75 6.11
N VAL A 46 -13.17 -3.30 6.74
CA VAL A 46 -11.82 -3.37 6.16
C VAL A 46 -11.08 -4.58 6.71
N VAL A 47 -10.75 -5.52 5.84
CA VAL A 47 -9.84 -6.64 6.13
C VAL A 47 -8.40 -6.14 5.90
N ASN A 48 -7.84 -5.51 6.93
CA ASN A 48 -6.45 -5.02 6.88
C ASN A 48 -5.46 -6.15 7.20
N THR A 49 -4.60 -6.51 6.25
CA THR A 49 -3.61 -7.59 6.40
C THR A 49 -2.18 -7.10 6.63
N GLY A 50 -1.97 -5.80 6.85
CA GLY A 50 -0.64 -5.23 7.03
C GLY A 50 0.20 -5.17 5.74
N ILE A 51 1.52 -5.05 5.92
CA ILE A 51 2.49 -4.96 4.82
C ILE A 51 2.84 -6.36 4.30
N VAL A 52 2.71 -6.57 2.99
CA VAL A 52 3.19 -7.73 2.25
C VAL A 52 4.57 -7.42 1.68
N ASP A 53 5.58 -8.16 2.13
CA ASP A 53 7.00 -7.81 1.94
C ASP A 53 7.82 -8.89 1.24
N ASN A 54 7.22 -10.05 0.97
CA ASN A 54 7.84 -11.16 0.26
C ASN A 54 6.78 -12.06 -0.44
N PRO A 55 7.18 -12.90 -1.41
CA PRO A 55 6.25 -13.74 -2.16
C PRO A 55 5.51 -14.81 -1.35
N THR A 56 6.09 -15.29 -0.23
CA THR A 56 5.43 -16.26 0.65
C THR A 56 4.26 -15.60 1.35
N LYS A 57 4.50 -14.45 1.98
CA LYS A 57 3.47 -13.62 2.61
C LYS A 57 2.40 -13.18 1.61
N ALA A 58 2.78 -12.90 0.36
CA ALA A 58 1.83 -12.56 -0.70
C ALA A 58 0.82 -13.69 -0.99
N ARG A 59 1.27 -14.96 -0.98
CA ARG A 59 0.37 -16.10 -1.17
C ARG A 59 -0.55 -16.29 0.04
N GLU A 60 -0.03 -16.13 1.25
CA GLU A 60 -0.79 -16.23 2.50
C GLU A 60 -1.88 -15.16 2.57
N VAL A 61 -1.51 -13.90 2.35
CA VAL A 61 -2.46 -12.77 2.33
C VAL A 61 -3.49 -12.93 1.21
N GLY A 62 -3.07 -13.36 0.01
CA GLY A 62 -3.99 -13.69 -1.07
C GLY A 62 -5.03 -14.73 -0.68
N GLN A 63 -4.64 -15.74 0.10
CA GLN A 63 -5.56 -16.75 0.62
C GLN A 63 -6.50 -16.17 1.69
N ILE A 64 -5.99 -15.37 2.63
CA ILE A 64 -6.80 -14.70 3.66
C ILE A 64 -7.88 -13.84 3.00
N LEU A 65 -7.49 -12.98 2.06
CA LEU A 65 -8.42 -12.08 1.36
C LEU A 65 -9.45 -12.87 0.54
N ALA A 66 -9.05 -13.91 -0.18
CA ALA A 66 -9.97 -14.76 -0.93
C ALA A 66 -10.99 -15.49 -0.03
N GLN A 67 -10.60 -15.88 1.19
CA GLN A 67 -11.49 -16.53 2.16
C GLN A 67 -12.38 -15.54 2.92
N SER A 68 -12.01 -14.26 2.91
CA SER A 68 -12.73 -13.20 3.63
C SER A 68 -13.93 -12.66 2.86
N ASN A 69 -14.21 -13.17 1.65
CA ASN A 69 -15.29 -12.72 0.77
C ASN A 69 -15.28 -11.20 0.54
N ILE A 70 -14.09 -10.64 0.32
CA ILE A 70 -13.97 -9.22 -0.05
C ILE A 70 -14.51 -8.99 -1.47
N GLU A 71 -14.93 -7.77 -1.75
CA GLU A 71 -15.44 -7.35 -3.05
C GLU A 71 -14.45 -6.46 -3.82
N LEU A 72 -13.46 -5.91 -3.12
CA LEU A 72 -12.46 -4.98 -3.66
C LEU A 72 -11.14 -5.10 -2.90
N ILE A 73 -10.02 -4.91 -3.58
CA ILE A 73 -8.70 -4.71 -2.98
C ILE A 73 -8.28 -3.24 -3.08
N LEU A 74 -7.85 -2.70 -1.95
CA LEU A 74 -7.01 -1.51 -1.86
C LEU A 74 -5.55 -1.94 -1.64
N LEU A 75 -4.73 -1.74 -2.67
CA LEU A 75 -3.29 -1.99 -2.66
C LEU A 75 -2.57 -0.69 -2.31
N TYR A 76 -2.04 -0.57 -1.10
CA TYR A 76 -1.23 0.58 -0.70
C TYR A 76 0.24 0.41 -1.07
N VAL A 77 0.74 1.27 -1.96
CA VAL A 77 2.17 1.33 -2.27
C VAL A 77 2.84 2.12 -1.15
N SER A 78 3.44 1.42 -0.19
CA SER A 78 3.95 2.08 1.04
C SER A 78 5.43 2.48 0.92
N THR A 79 6.19 1.77 0.10
CA THR A 79 7.61 2.02 -0.21
C THR A 79 7.93 1.33 -1.53
N TYR A 80 9.21 1.26 -1.90
CA TYR A 80 9.63 0.43 -3.02
C TYR A 80 9.37 -1.05 -2.68
N ALA A 81 8.64 -1.71 -3.57
CA ALA A 81 8.35 -3.13 -3.50
C ALA A 81 8.32 -3.75 -4.89
N LEU A 82 8.61 -5.05 -4.93
CA LEU A 82 8.63 -5.84 -6.16
C LEU A 82 7.22 -6.31 -6.52
N SER A 83 6.92 -6.41 -7.81
CA SER A 83 5.67 -6.99 -8.32
C SER A 83 5.39 -8.43 -7.84
N SER A 84 6.42 -9.16 -7.39
CA SER A 84 6.31 -10.49 -6.78
C SER A 84 5.60 -10.50 -5.42
N THR A 85 5.50 -9.35 -4.73
CA THR A 85 4.70 -9.17 -3.50
C THR A 85 3.25 -8.79 -3.80
N VAL A 86 2.96 -8.43 -5.06
CA VAL A 86 1.64 -7.91 -5.50
C VAL A 86 0.85 -8.99 -6.23
N LEU A 87 1.42 -9.54 -7.30
CA LEU A 87 0.70 -10.40 -8.25
C LEU A 87 0.03 -11.62 -7.60
N PRO A 88 0.68 -12.37 -6.67
CA PRO A 88 0.06 -13.54 -6.04
C PRO A 88 -1.18 -13.20 -5.22
N VAL A 89 -1.23 -12.03 -4.57
CA VAL A 89 -2.38 -11.60 -3.76
C VAL A 89 -3.59 -11.42 -4.66
N VAL A 90 -3.44 -10.60 -5.70
CA VAL A 90 -4.52 -10.23 -6.61
C VAL A 90 -5.04 -11.43 -7.40
N GLN A 91 -4.13 -12.28 -7.92
CA GLN A 91 -4.53 -13.50 -8.64
C GLN A 91 -5.32 -14.49 -7.80
N ARG A 92 -5.10 -14.49 -6.48
CA ARG A 92 -5.79 -15.37 -5.54
C ARG A 92 -7.15 -14.82 -5.14
N ALA A 93 -7.24 -13.52 -4.86
CA ALA A 93 -8.47 -12.85 -4.44
C ALA A 93 -9.46 -12.65 -5.60
N ARG A 94 -8.97 -12.36 -6.82
CA ARG A 94 -9.78 -12.23 -8.05
C ARG A 94 -10.91 -11.21 -7.97
N VAL A 95 -10.66 -10.10 -7.30
CA VAL A 95 -11.56 -8.94 -7.21
C VAL A 95 -10.92 -7.72 -7.87
N PRO A 96 -11.70 -6.67 -8.20
CA PRO A 96 -11.14 -5.41 -8.68
C PRO A 96 -10.08 -4.85 -7.73
N VAL A 97 -9.12 -4.10 -8.27
CA VAL A 97 -7.99 -3.55 -7.52
C VAL A 97 -7.91 -2.05 -7.72
N ILE A 98 -7.83 -1.31 -6.62
CA ILE A 98 -7.42 0.08 -6.61
C ILE A 98 -6.01 0.17 -6.01
N VAL A 99 -5.08 0.67 -6.81
CA VAL A 99 -3.71 0.95 -6.40
C VAL A 99 -3.68 2.35 -5.78
N LEU A 100 -3.37 2.41 -4.50
CA LEU A 100 -3.20 3.65 -3.74
C LEU A 100 -1.72 4.07 -3.84
N ASN A 101 -1.42 4.89 -4.84
CA ASN A 101 -0.12 5.57 -4.99
C ASN A 101 -0.12 6.87 -4.16
N LEU A 102 -0.28 6.71 -2.84
CA LEU A 102 -0.43 7.82 -1.89
C LEU A 102 0.86 8.08 -1.13
N GLN A 103 1.34 9.31 -1.14
CA GLN A 103 2.44 9.75 -0.29
C GLN A 103 1.93 10.15 1.10
N ALA A 104 2.74 9.99 2.14
CA ALA A 104 2.36 10.42 3.49
C ALA A 104 2.15 11.93 3.61
N THR A 105 2.97 12.72 2.92
CA THR A 105 2.94 14.19 2.90
C THR A 105 3.19 14.70 1.48
N ASN A 106 3.10 16.01 1.23
CA ASN A 106 3.34 16.60 -0.09
C ASN A 106 4.80 16.50 -0.55
N ALA A 107 5.74 16.48 0.39
CA ALA A 107 7.17 16.38 0.11
C ALA A 107 7.92 15.85 1.34
N ILE A 108 9.11 15.32 1.08
CA ILE A 108 10.11 15.05 2.12
C ILE A 108 10.52 16.38 2.75
N ASP A 109 10.68 16.41 4.07
CA ASP A 109 11.35 17.51 4.77
C ASP A 109 12.85 17.45 4.46
N TYR A 110 13.27 18.12 3.39
CA TYR A 110 14.66 18.09 2.93
C TYR A 110 15.61 18.79 3.89
N ASP A 111 15.16 19.79 4.66
CA ASP A 111 16.01 20.45 5.65
C ASP A 111 16.37 19.47 6.76
N LYS A 112 15.36 18.76 7.30
CA LYS A 112 15.59 17.68 8.28
C LYS A 112 16.42 16.55 7.69
N LEU A 113 16.09 16.10 6.47
CA LEU A 113 16.82 15.02 5.79
C LEU A 113 18.30 15.36 5.61
N ASN A 114 18.61 16.56 5.12
CA ASN A 114 19.97 17.02 4.85
C ASN A 114 20.81 17.22 6.13
N GLN A 115 20.17 17.41 7.29
CA GLN A 115 20.83 17.50 8.59
C GLN A 115 21.20 16.12 9.17
N MET A 116 20.71 15.02 8.60
CA MET A 116 21.04 13.68 9.07
C MET A 116 22.49 13.31 8.74
N SER A 117 23.27 12.94 9.75
CA SER A 117 24.67 12.54 9.58
C SER A 117 24.85 11.07 9.20
N ASP A 118 23.86 10.23 9.51
CA ASP A 118 23.87 8.79 9.23
C ASP A 118 23.17 8.51 7.88
N ARG A 119 23.94 7.98 6.92
CA ARG A 119 23.44 7.66 5.56
C ARG A 119 22.44 6.51 5.55
N GLY A 120 22.54 5.55 6.46
CA GLY A 120 21.58 4.46 6.59
C GLY A 120 20.22 5.00 7.06
N LYS A 121 20.22 5.83 8.11
CA LYS A 121 19.00 6.49 8.58
C LYS A 121 18.40 7.43 7.53
N MET A 122 19.24 8.18 6.82
CA MET A 122 18.79 9.05 5.72
C MET A 122 18.12 8.25 4.60
N THR A 123 18.68 7.09 4.25
CA THR A 123 18.09 6.18 3.26
C THR A 123 16.76 5.61 3.75
N GLY A 124 16.66 5.24 5.03
CA GLY A 124 15.40 4.79 5.64
C GLY A 124 14.30 5.85 5.58
N GLU A 125 14.63 7.11 5.91
CA GLU A 125 13.68 8.23 5.77
C GLU A 125 13.24 8.39 4.32
N TRP A 126 14.16 8.39 3.36
CA TRP A 126 13.85 8.49 1.93
C TRP A 126 12.99 7.32 1.43
N LEU A 127 13.25 6.08 1.88
CA LEU A 127 12.46 4.90 1.52
C LEU A 127 11.00 5.02 1.97
N SER A 128 10.72 5.78 3.03
CA SER A 128 9.33 6.09 3.45
C SER A 128 8.60 7.04 2.48
N TYR A 129 9.27 7.54 1.44
CA TYR A 129 8.68 8.35 0.36
C TYR A 129 9.01 7.84 -1.05
N CYS A 130 9.56 6.62 -1.19
CA CYS A 130 9.73 5.98 -2.51
C CYS A 130 8.55 5.05 -2.83
N GLN A 131 7.32 5.50 -2.66
CA GLN A 131 6.17 4.71 -3.13
C GLN A 131 6.01 4.79 -4.66
N ALA A 132 6.14 5.99 -5.22
CA ALA A 132 5.83 6.25 -6.63
C ALA A 132 6.74 5.47 -7.59
N CYS A 133 7.92 5.07 -7.12
CA CYS A 133 8.89 4.32 -7.91
C CYS A 133 8.40 2.89 -8.26
N SER A 134 7.49 2.29 -7.48
CA SER A 134 6.91 0.97 -7.78
C SER A 134 5.68 1.00 -8.69
N ALA A 135 5.03 2.17 -8.85
CA ALA A 135 3.80 2.27 -9.63
C ALA A 135 3.93 1.78 -11.10
N PRO A 136 5.00 2.12 -11.85
CA PRO A 136 5.19 1.60 -13.22
C PRO A 136 5.39 0.08 -13.27
N GLU A 137 6.05 -0.51 -12.29
CA GLU A 137 6.25 -1.96 -12.23
C GLU A 137 4.93 -2.69 -11.99
N ILE A 138 4.10 -2.17 -11.07
CA ILE A 138 2.75 -2.70 -10.78
C ILE A 138 1.85 -2.60 -12.02
N ALA A 139 1.83 -1.43 -12.67
CA ALA A 139 1.09 -1.23 -13.91
C ALA A 139 1.52 -2.22 -15.00
N SER A 140 2.82 -2.40 -15.19
CA SER A 140 3.39 -3.33 -16.16
C SER A 140 2.97 -4.78 -15.89
N VAL A 141 3.07 -5.25 -14.64
CA VAL A 141 2.70 -6.64 -14.30
C VAL A 141 1.20 -6.88 -14.45
N PHE A 142 0.36 -5.92 -14.06
CA PHE A 142 -1.09 -6.04 -14.19
C PHE A 142 -1.53 -6.04 -15.65
N ASN A 143 -1.00 -5.13 -16.47
CA ASN A 143 -1.25 -5.13 -17.91
C ASN A 143 -0.83 -6.46 -18.56
N ARG A 144 0.35 -6.98 -18.20
CA ARG A 144 0.85 -8.25 -18.73
C ARG A 144 0.03 -9.46 -18.27
N ALA A 145 -0.53 -9.41 -17.06
CA ALA A 145 -1.39 -10.45 -16.51
C ALA A 145 -2.88 -10.27 -16.86
N ASN A 146 -3.24 -9.23 -17.62
CA ASN A 146 -4.61 -8.85 -17.95
C ASN A 146 -5.50 -8.66 -16.70
N ILE A 147 -4.94 -8.02 -15.66
CA ILE A 147 -5.62 -7.67 -14.42
C ILE A 147 -6.09 -6.22 -14.54
N PRO A 148 -7.41 -5.94 -14.49
CA PRO A 148 -7.90 -4.58 -14.45
C PRO A 148 -7.57 -3.94 -13.10
N TYR A 149 -7.14 -2.68 -13.14
CA TYR A 149 -6.87 -1.90 -11.95
C TYR A 149 -7.18 -0.43 -12.21
N HIS A 150 -7.42 0.30 -11.12
CA HIS A 150 -7.47 1.75 -11.12
C HIS A 150 -6.36 2.28 -10.21
N MET A 151 -5.69 3.37 -10.57
CA MET A 151 -4.61 3.93 -9.76
C MET A 151 -4.97 5.34 -9.32
N VAL A 152 -5.08 5.53 -8.01
CA VAL A 152 -5.29 6.85 -7.40
C VAL A 152 -3.94 7.36 -6.91
N THR A 153 -3.59 8.58 -7.32
CA THR A 153 -2.33 9.24 -6.94
C THR A 153 -2.64 10.51 -6.15
N GLY A 154 -1.91 10.72 -5.06
CA GLY A 154 -2.09 11.89 -4.21
C GLY A 154 -1.32 11.74 -2.90
N THR A 155 -1.83 12.37 -1.84
CA THR A 155 -1.29 12.18 -0.48
C THR A 155 -2.36 11.65 0.46
N LEU A 156 -1.94 11.15 1.64
CA LEU A 156 -2.88 10.71 2.69
C LEU A 156 -3.82 11.82 3.16
N LYS A 157 -3.53 13.09 2.87
CA LYS A 157 -4.35 14.25 3.23
C LYS A 157 -5.01 14.93 2.02
N ASP A 158 -4.88 14.35 0.83
CA ASP A 158 -5.38 14.93 -0.40
C ASP A 158 -6.90 14.67 -0.56
N PRO A 159 -7.75 15.72 -0.49
CA PRO A 159 -9.20 15.55 -0.56
C PRO A 159 -9.66 15.03 -1.93
N ASP A 160 -8.96 15.34 -3.02
CA ASP A 160 -9.36 14.89 -4.35
C ASP A 160 -9.08 13.40 -4.52
N ALA A 161 -7.94 12.91 -4.02
CA ALA A 161 -7.63 11.48 -3.98
C ALA A 161 -8.65 10.70 -3.15
N TRP A 162 -9.04 11.21 -1.98
CA TRP A 162 -10.05 10.55 -1.13
C TRP A 162 -11.46 10.59 -1.73
N LYS A 163 -11.80 11.66 -2.45
CA LYS A 163 -13.04 11.74 -3.22
C LYS A 163 -13.06 10.68 -4.32
N GLU A 164 -11.95 10.50 -5.05
CA GLU A 164 -11.82 9.49 -6.10
C GLU A 164 -11.90 8.07 -5.54
N ILE A 165 -11.24 7.79 -4.41
CA ILE A 165 -11.33 6.50 -3.71
C ILE A 165 -12.78 6.20 -3.30
N SER A 166 -13.51 7.21 -2.80
CA SER A 166 -14.89 7.04 -2.33
C SER A 166 -15.93 6.91 -3.45
N GLN A 167 -15.57 7.19 -4.69
CA GLN A 167 -16.47 7.05 -5.85
C GLN A 167 -16.48 5.63 -6.43
N TRP A 168 -15.47 4.84 -6.10
CA TRP A 168 -15.40 3.41 -6.42
C TRP A 168 -16.20 2.57 -5.43
#